data_AF-A0A348NR19-F1
#
_entry.id   AF-A0A348NR19-F1
#
_cell.length_a   1.000
_cell.length_b   1.000
_cell.length_c   1.000
_cell.angle_alpha   90.00
_cell.angle_beta   90.00
_cell.angle_gamma   90.00
#
_symmetry.space_group_name_H-M   'P 1'
#
loop_
_entity.id
_entity.type
_entity.pdbx_description
1 polymer ?
#
loop_
_entity_poly.entity_id
_entity_poly.type
_entity_poly.pdbx_seq_one_letter_code
_entity_poly.pdbx_strand_id
1 'polypeptide(L)' 'MTAERTKPTFDAPEGPAPEDLVVRDLIEGDGAQAKPGDTVTVHYAGVEYDSGEEFDSSWGR' A
#
# COMPACT_ATOMS: atom_id res chain seq x y z
N MET A 1 -7.33 -1.10 -19.15
CA MET A 1 -7.81 -2.36 -18.53
C MET A 1 -7.89 -2.09 -17.04
N THR A 2 -9.09 -1.96 -16.48
CA THR A 2 -9.26 -1.79 -15.04
C THR A 2 -9.05 -3.17 -14.42
N ALA A 3 -7.83 -3.44 -13.95
CA ALA A 3 -7.67 -4.53 -13.00
C ALA A 3 -8.65 -4.25 -11.86
N GLU A 4 -9.53 -5.20 -11.56
CA GLU A 4 -10.37 -5.14 -10.38
C GLU A 4 -9.42 -5.08 -9.18
N ARG A 5 -9.15 -3.86 -8.70
CA ARG A 5 -8.27 -3.67 -7.55
C ARG A 5 -9.05 -4.17 -6.36
N THR A 6 -8.63 -5.32 -5.85
CA THR A 6 -9.13 -5.88 -4.61
C THR A 6 -8.22 -5.45 -3.46
N LYS A 7 -8.72 -5.54 -2.23
CA LYS A 7 -7.92 -5.30 -1.04
C LYS A 7 -6.65 -6.16 -1.12
N PRO A 8 -5.45 -5.57 -1.02
CA PRO A 8 -4.21 -6.35 -1.02
C PRO A 8 -4.16 -7.28 0.19
N THR A 9 -3.57 -8.46 -0.01
CA THR A 9 -3.22 -9.36 1.09
C THR A 9 -1.83 -8.98 1.62
N PHE A 10 -1.70 -8.90 2.93
CA PHE A 10 -0.45 -8.60 3.60
C PHE A 10 0.10 -9.89 4.20
N ASP A 11 1.34 -10.22 3.86
CA ASP A 11 2.12 -11.19 4.63
C ASP A 11 2.94 -10.41 5.66
N ALA A 12 3.07 -10.96 6.87
CA ALA A 12 3.94 -10.36 7.88
C ALA A 12 5.38 -10.32 7.35
N PRO A 13 6.04 -9.16 7.36
CA PRO A 13 7.41 -9.05 6.86
C PRO A 13 8.37 -9.87 7.73
N GLU A 14 9.29 -10.59 7.07
CA GLU A 14 10.31 -11.40 7.75
C GLU A 14 11.56 -10.56 8.06
N GLY A 15 12.08 -10.67 9.28
CA GLY A 15 13.30 -9.99 9.71
C GLY A 15 13.07 -8.68 10.46
N PRO A 16 14.14 -7.99 10.89
CA PRO A 16 14.01 -6.76 11.66
C PRO A 16 13.32 -5.66 10.84
N ALA A 17 12.57 -4.80 11.52
CA ALA A 17 12.00 -3.62 10.89
C ALA A 17 13.09 -2.78 10.20
N PRO A 18 12.85 -2.32 8.96
CA PRO A 18 13.81 -1.50 8.26
C PRO A 18 14.00 -0.15 8.98
N GLU A 19 15.23 0.35 8.98
CA GLU A 19 15.56 1.65 9.58
C GLU A 19 15.07 2.82 8.70
N ASP A 20 14.90 2.56 7.40
CA ASP A 20 14.45 3.51 6.39
C ASP A 20 13.13 3.08 5.74
N LEU A 21 12.44 4.04 5.11
CA LEU A 21 11.23 3.74 4.33
C LEU A 21 11.57 2.94 3.07
N VAL A 22 10.99 1.75 2.96
CA VAL A 22 11.09 0.89 1.77
C VAL A 22 9.78 0.94 0.99
N VAL A 23 9.88 1.16 -0.33
CA VAL A 23 8.73 1.18 -1.24
C VAL A 23 8.97 0.17 -2.36
N ARG A 24 7.93 -0.61 -2.67
CA ARG A 24 7.94 -1.56 -3.78
C ARG A 24 6.64 -1.47 -4.57
N ASP A 25 6.77 -1.22 -5.87
CA ASP A 25 5.65 -1.27 -6.78
C ASP A 25 5.34 -2.73 -7.17
N LEU A 26 4.11 -3.17 -6.89
CA LEU A 26 3.65 -4.51 -7.29
C LEU A 26 3.09 -4.49 -8.73
N ILE A 27 2.47 -3.37 -9.09
CA ILE A 27 1.91 -3.12 -10.43
C ILE A 27 2.25 -1.67 -10.77
N GLU A 28 3.09 -1.49 -11.78
CA GLU A 28 3.41 -0.17 -12.32
C GLU A 28 2.24 0.33 -13.18
N GLY A 29 1.85 1.59 -12.99
CA GLY A 29 0.79 2.21 -13.77
C GLY A 29 1.35 3.10 -14.88
N ASP A 30 0.68 3.13 -16.03
CA ASP A 30 1.10 3.93 -17.20
C ASP A 30 0.64 5.41 -17.16
N GLY A 31 0.13 5.86 -16.01
CA GLY A 31 -0.44 7.19 -15.83
C GLY A 31 0.60 8.28 -15.60
N ALA A 32 0.14 9.53 -15.54
CA ALA A 32 1.00 10.63 -15.10
C ALA A 32 1.45 10.43 -13.65
N GLN A 33 2.74 10.60 -13.39
CA GLN A 33 3.29 10.55 -12.04
C GLN A 33 2.77 11.72 -11.19
N ALA A 34 2.33 11.43 -9.97
CA ALA A 34 1.92 12.44 -9.00
C ALA A 34 3.10 13.30 -8.53
N LYS A 35 2.86 14.59 -8.34
CA LYS A 35 3.85 15.60 -7.93
C LYS A 35 3.47 16.26 -6.61
N PRO A 36 4.43 16.90 -5.91
CA PRO A 36 4.12 17.69 -4.72
C PRO A 36 3.04 18.74 -5.01
N GLY A 37 1.97 18.73 -4.22
CA GLY A 37 0.81 19.62 -4.38
C GLY A 37 -0.37 19.01 -5.14
N ASP A 38 -0.21 17.86 -5.77
CA ASP A 38 -1.32 17.17 -6.44
C ASP A 38 -2.29 16.53 -5.43
N THR A 39 -3.58 16.60 -5.74
CA THR A 39 -4.61 15.83 -5.02
C THR A 39 -4.77 14.47 -5.69
N VAL A 40 -4.59 13.39 -4.93
CA VAL A 40 -4.74 12.01 -5.41
C VAL A 40 -5.85 11.29 -4.67
N THR A 41 -6.59 10.44 -5.39
CA THR A 41 -7.53 9.49 -4.80
C THR A 41 -6.84 8.14 -4.68
N VAL A 42 -6.77 7.62 -3.45
CA VAL A 42 -6.05 6.38 -3.15
C VAL A 42 -6.92 5.42 -2.35
N HIS A 43 -6.74 4.14 -2.61
CA HIS A 43 -7.11 3.09 -1.67
C HIS A 43 -5.86 2.69 -0.88
N TYR A 44 -5.98 2.63 0.44
CA TYR A 44 -4.94 2.19 1.36
C TYR A 44 -5.44 1.10 2.30
N ALA A 45 -4.52 0.29 2.78
CA ALA A 45 -4.66 -0.59 3.94
C ALA A 45 -3.31 -0.64 4.67
N GLY A 46 -3.33 -0.60 5.99
CA GLY A 46 -2.16 -0.55 6.85
C GLY A 46 -2.19 -1.68 7.88
N VAL A 47 -1.03 -2.34 8.04
CA VAL A 47 -0.82 -3.41 9.01
C VAL A 47 0.34 -3.07 9.95
N GLU A 48 0.30 -3.61 11.17
CA GLU A 48 1.44 -3.57 12.08
C GLU A 48 2.58 -4.42 11.54
N TYR A 49 3.81 -3.94 11.67
CA TYR A 49 4.98 -4.63 11.13
C TYR A 49 5.23 -5.99 11.82
N ASP A 50 5.11 -6.05 13.15
CA ASP A 50 5.44 -7.25 13.93
C ASP A 50 4.37 -8.35 13.84
N SER A 51 3.09 -7.97 13.91
CA SER A 51 1.97 -8.91 13.97
C SER A 51 1.33 -9.18 12.60
N GLY A 52 1.48 -8.26 11.64
CA GLY A 52 0.74 -8.27 10.39
C GLY A 52 -0.75 -7.95 10.56
N GLU A 53 -1.20 -7.57 11.77
CA GLU A 53 -2.60 -7.24 12.03
C GLU A 53 -2.97 -5.89 11.39
N GLU A 54 -4.14 -5.84 10.74
CA GLU A 54 -4.65 -4.60 10.14
C GLU A 54 -5.06 -3.61 11.23
N PHE A 55 -4.53 -2.39 11.15
CA PHE A 55 -4.91 -1.29 12.03
C PHE A 55 -5.88 -0.31 11.37
N ASP A 56 -5.80 -0.10 10.05
CA ASP A 56 -6.71 0.79 9.31
C ASP A 56 -6.79 0.44 7.82
N SER A 57 -7.94 0.71 7.20
CA SER A 57 -8.20 0.38 5.81
C SER A 57 -9.31 1.21 5.18
N SER A 58 -9.08 1.66 3.96
CA SER A 58 -10.11 2.28 3.12
C SER A 58 -11.07 1.30 2.46
N TRP A 59 -10.78 -0.01 2.51
CA TRP A 59 -11.48 -1.06 1.76
C TRP A 59 -12.70 -1.65 2.48
N GLY A 60 -12.82 -1.44 3.80
CA GLY A 60 -13.89 -2.00 4.64
C GLY A 60 -15.18 -1.18 4.70
N ARG A 61 -15.53 -0.46 3.61
CA ARG A 61 -16.72 0.40 3.55
C ARG A 61 -17.77 -0.19 2.63
#